data_AF-A0A7J4PP55-F1
#
_entry.id   AF-A0A7J4PP55-F1
#
_cell.length_a   1.000
_cell.length_b   1.000
_cell.length_c   1.000
_cell.angle_alpha   90.00
_cell.angle_beta   90.00
_cell.angle_gamma   90.00
#
_symmetry.space_group_name_H-M   'P 1'
#
loop_
_entity.id
_entity.type
_entity.pdbx_description
1 polymer ?
#
loop_
_entity_poly.entity_id
_entity_poly.type
_entity_poly.pdbx_seq_one_letter_code
_entity_poly.pdbx_strand_id
1 'polypeptide(L)'
;LDRKSYRGIFTLSEDGWNYTIKDDHVVNVTDLEPGMGYVIDGEEGFSLEIPGKPVELPYMVELHEGWNLVGVPMNQTVPMANVTVRANHKRYTYFEAVEEGIVSAFLWTYRDGDWVHLDKNESMMPGKAYMMEAAEECKLEFD
;
A
#
# COMPACT_ATOMS: atom_id res chain seq x y z
N LEU A 1 -0.34 -20.89 5.81
CA LEU A 1 -1.62 -20.16 6.04
C LEU A 1 -2.70 -21.18 6.36
N ASP A 2 -3.31 -21.13 7.55
CA ASP A 2 -4.43 -22.02 7.88
C ASP A 2 -5.65 -21.60 7.04
N ARG A 3 -6.24 -22.54 6.29
CA ARG A 3 -7.25 -22.26 5.25
C ARG A 3 -8.60 -21.78 5.79
N LYS A 4 -8.81 -21.79 7.11
CA LYS A 4 -10.11 -21.52 7.73
C LYS A 4 -10.41 -20.03 7.95
N SER A 5 -9.45 -19.14 7.75
CA SER A 5 -9.53 -17.78 8.32
C SER A 5 -9.58 -16.63 7.31
N TYR A 6 -9.45 -16.89 6.00
CA TYR A 6 -9.53 -15.85 4.97
C TYR A 6 -10.37 -16.31 3.78
N ARG A 7 -11.15 -15.38 3.21
CA ARG A 7 -12.01 -15.58 2.04
C ARG A 7 -11.26 -15.42 0.72
N GLY A 8 -10.15 -14.66 0.70
CA GLY A 8 -9.29 -14.55 -0.47
C GLY A 8 -8.08 -13.64 -0.29
N ILE A 9 -7.11 -13.78 -1.19
CA ILE A 9 -5.94 -12.91 -1.34
C ILE A 9 -5.87 -12.49 -2.82
N PHE A 10 -5.74 -11.19 -3.10
CA PHE A 10 -5.90 -10.64 -4.45
C PHE A 10 -4.75 -9.68 -4.79
N THR A 11 -4.35 -9.64 -6.06
CA THR A 11 -3.45 -8.62 -6.63
C THR A 11 -4.19 -7.86 -7.74
N LEU A 12 -3.82 -6.61 -7.99
CA LEU A 12 -4.47 -5.78 -9.00
C LEU A 12 -3.97 -6.16 -10.40
N SER A 13 -4.87 -6.61 -11.28
CA SER A 13 -4.59 -6.79 -12.70
C SER A 13 -5.46 -5.82 -13.52
N GLU A 14 -4.79 -4.88 -14.22
CA GLU A 14 -5.23 -3.92 -15.26
C GLU A 14 -6.67 -3.33 -15.29
N ASP A 15 -6.70 -2.03 -15.60
CA ASP A 15 -7.79 -1.19 -16.14
C ASP A 15 -9.23 -1.51 -15.72
N GLY A 16 -9.51 -1.38 -14.42
CA GLY A 16 -10.90 -1.43 -13.94
C GLY A 16 -11.04 -1.18 -12.45
N TRP A 17 -11.60 -0.03 -12.09
CA TRP A 17 -12.03 0.32 -10.73
C TRP A 17 -13.35 -0.39 -10.38
N ASN A 18 -13.34 -1.72 -10.28
CA ASN A 18 -14.48 -2.43 -9.71
C ASN A 18 -14.06 -3.72 -9.01
N TYR A 19 -13.52 -3.58 -7.81
CA TYR A 19 -13.34 -4.71 -6.91
C TYR A 19 -14.24 -4.50 -5.71
N THR A 20 -15.51 -4.86 -5.87
CA THR A 20 -16.21 -5.39 -4.70
C THR A 20 -15.42 -6.64 -4.31
N ILE A 21 -14.96 -6.73 -3.07
CA ILE A 21 -14.34 -7.95 -2.49
C ILE A 21 -15.26 -9.19 -2.63
N LYS A 22 -16.48 -8.99 -3.16
CA LYS A 22 -17.55 -9.94 -3.09
C LYS A 22 -17.57 -11.06 -4.12
N ASP A 23 -16.91 -11.06 -5.28
CA ASP A 23 -17.07 -12.27 -6.13
C ASP A 23 -16.00 -12.66 -7.17
N ASP A 24 -15.18 -11.80 -7.79
CA ASP A 24 -14.63 -12.25 -9.10
C ASP A 24 -13.17 -12.74 -9.22
N HIS A 25 -12.27 -12.62 -8.23
CA HIS A 25 -10.86 -13.03 -8.47
C HIS A 25 -10.11 -13.65 -7.26
N VAL A 26 -10.72 -14.59 -6.52
CA VAL A 26 -10.03 -15.24 -5.38
C VAL A 26 -8.83 -16.05 -5.87
N VAL A 27 -7.62 -15.52 -5.70
CA VAL A 27 -6.39 -16.28 -5.96
C VAL A 27 -5.98 -16.98 -4.66
N ASN A 28 -5.73 -18.27 -4.74
CA ASN A 28 -5.21 -19.04 -3.62
C ASN A 28 -3.72 -18.74 -3.46
N VAL A 29 -3.39 -17.63 -2.80
CA VAL A 29 -2.00 -17.22 -2.59
C VAL A 29 -1.40 -18.13 -1.51
N THR A 30 -0.55 -19.07 -1.93
CA THR A 30 0.21 -19.94 -1.03
C THR A 30 1.50 -19.29 -0.55
N ASP A 31 2.00 -18.30 -1.31
CA ASP A 31 3.28 -17.64 -1.10
C ASP A 31 3.15 -16.13 -1.36
N LEU A 32 3.71 -15.30 -0.48
CA LEU A 32 3.74 -13.85 -0.64
C LEU A 32 5.05 -13.45 -1.32
N GLU A 33 4.96 -12.95 -2.55
CA GLU A 33 6.13 -12.43 -3.27
C GLU A 33 6.47 -10.99 -2.84
N PRO A 34 7.75 -10.67 -2.56
CA PRO A 34 8.17 -9.30 -2.33
C PRO A 34 7.85 -8.39 -3.51
N GLY A 35 7.40 -7.16 -3.22
CA GLY A 35 7.03 -6.17 -4.24
C GLY A 35 5.59 -6.28 -4.74
N MET A 36 4.86 -7.32 -4.35
CA MET A 36 3.44 -7.49 -4.69
C MET A 36 2.53 -6.97 -3.57
N GLY A 37 1.48 -6.25 -3.96
CA GLY A 37 0.43 -5.81 -3.06
C GLY A 37 -0.68 -6.86 -2.95
N TYR A 38 -1.14 -7.12 -1.72
CA TYR A 38 -2.19 -8.09 -1.42
C TYR A 38 -3.27 -7.49 -0.54
N VAL A 39 -4.54 -7.75 -0.88
CA VAL A 39 -5.68 -7.53 0.02
C VAL A 39 -6.11 -8.88 0.58
N ILE A 40 -6.24 -8.99 1.90
CA ILE A 40 -6.66 -10.22 2.58
C ILE A 40 -8.02 -9.97 3.25
N ASP A 41 -9.05 -10.65 2.76
CA ASP A 41 -10.39 -10.60 3.37
C ASP A 41 -10.59 -11.75 4.35
N GLY A 42 -11.01 -11.45 5.57
CA GLY A 42 -11.25 -12.43 6.65
C GLY A 42 -12.73 -12.63 6.92
N GLU A 43 -13.20 -13.87 6.99
CA GLU A 43 -14.59 -14.16 7.39
C GLU A 43 -14.82 -13.87 8.88
N GLU A 44 -13.81 -14.12 9.70
CA GLU A 44 -13.78 -13.84 11.14
C GLU A 44 -12.43 -13.17 11.48
N GLY A 45 -12.31 -12.63 12.69
CA GLY A 45 -11.05 -12.06 13.16
C GLY A 45 -9.94 -13.12 13.14
N PHE A 46 -8.87 -12.85 12.39
CA PHE A 46 -7.73 -13.75 12.26
C PHE A 46 -6.41 -13.05 12.58
N SER A 47 -5.38 -13.83 12.88
CA SER A 47 -4.01 -13.35 13.02
C SER A 47 -3.14 -13.92 11.92
N LEU A 48 -2.29 -13.07 11.36
CA LEU A 48 -1.35 -13.43 10.32
C LEU A 48 0.07 -13.14 10.81
N GLU A 49 0.91 -14.18 10.82
CA GLU A 49 2.34 -14.04 11.07
C GLU A 49 3.10 -14.26 9.76
N ILE A 50 3.79 -13.23 9.29
CA ILE A 50 4.65 -13.30 8.10
C ILE A 50 6.10 -13.34 8.59
N PRO A 51 6.80 -14.49 8.49
CA PRO A 51 8.20 -14.56 8.87
C PRO A 51 9.02 -13.73 7.88
N GLY A 52 9.94 -12.93 8.40
CA GLY A 52 10.78 -12.07 7.58
C GLY A 52 11.92 -11.45 8.37
N LYS A 53 12.81 -10.76 7.67
CA LYS A 53 13.82 -9.90 8.28
C LYS A 53 13.30 -8.45 8.23
N PRO A 54 13.48 -7.65 9.29
CA PRO A 54 13.23 -6.22 9.22
C PRO A 54 14.02 -5.60 8.06
N VAL A 55 13.41 -4.62 7.40
CA VAL A 55 14.10 -3.84 6.36
C VAL A 55 15.21 -2.98 6.98
N GLU A 56 16.27 -2.75 6.22
CA GLU A 56 17.28 -1.74 6.55
C GLU A 56 16.79 -0.37 6.09
N LEU A 57 17.11 0.68 6.86
CA LEU A 57 16.69 2.05 6.59
C LEU A 57 17.85 2.90 6.06
N PRO A 58 17.58 3.84 5.15
CA PRO A 58 16.27 4.16 4.59
C PRO A 58 15.78 3.10 3.60
N TYR A 59 14.48 2.82 3.60
CA TYR A 59 13.87 1.87 2.67
C TYR A 59 13.11 2.59 1.57
N MET A 60 13.32 2.16 0.32
CA MET A 60 12.66 2.73 -0.86
C MET A 60 11.62 1.77 -1.42
N VAL A 61 10.39 2.25 -1.58
CA VAL A 61 9.32 1.59 -2.32
C VAL A 61 9.23 2.26 -3.69
N GLU A 62 9.36 1.49 -4.76
CA GLU A 62 9.21 2.00 -6.12
C GLU A 62 7.73 2.18 -6.46
N LEU A 63 7.42 3.32 -7.08
CA LEU A 63 6.10 3.63 -7.63
C LEU A 63 6.22 3.69 -9.15
N HIS A 64 5.33 2.98 -9.82
CA HIS A 64 5.14 3.09 -11.26
C HIS A 64 4.15 4.20 -11.59
N GLU A 65 4.20 4.72 -12.81
CA GLU A 65 3.17 5.64 -13.30
C GLU A 65 1.78 4.98 -13.18
N GLY A 66 0.80 5.72 -12.64
CA GLY A 66 -0.53 5.25 -12.33
C GLY A 66 -0.70 4.78 -10.88
N TRP A 67 -1.58 3.80 -10.69
CA TRP A 67 -2.02 3.36 -9.35
C TRP A 67 -1.11 2.29 -8.76
N ASN A 68 -0.67 2.53 -7.53
CA ASN A 68 0.21 1.66 -6.77
C ASN A 68 -0.43 1.31 -5.42
N LEU A 69 -0.36 0.02 -5.05
CA LEU A 69 -0.73 -0.44 -3.71
C LEU A 69 0.53 -0.52 -2.85
N VAL A 70 0.64 0.37 -1.87
CA VAL A 70 1.80 0.50 -0.99
C VAL A 70 1.47 0.21 0.46
N GLY A 71 2.45 -0.31 1.20
CA GLY A 71 2.37 -0.52 2.64
C GLY A 71 3.56 0.12 3.36
N VAL A 72 3.47 0.23 4.69
CA VAL A 72 4.62 0.65 5.50
C VAL A 72 5.58 -0.53 5.65
N PRO A 73 6.86 -0.42 5.22
CA PRO A 73 7.83 -1.53 5.27
C PRO A 73 8.40 -1.75 6.69
N MET A 74 7.85 -1.07 7.69
CA MET A 74 8.34 -0.99 9.07
C MET A 74 7.27 -1.46 10.05
N ASN A 75 7.65 -1.73 11.30
CA ASN A 75 6.71 -2.10 12.37
C ASN A 75 6.22 -0.90 13.20
N GLN A 76 6.44 0.33 12.70
CA GLN A 76 6.04 1.58 13.35
C GLN A 76 5.11 2.39 12.44
N THR A 77 4.18 3.13 13.07
CA THR A 77 3.31 4.08 12.38
C THR A 77 4.12 5.25 11.83
N VAL A 78 3.90 5.61 10.56
CA VAL A 78 4.63 6.66 9.85
C VAL A 78 3.67 7.82 9.51
N PRO A 79 3.87 9.00 10.10
CA PRO A 79 3.17 10.21 9.65
C PRO A 79 3.54 10.54 8.20
N MET A 80 2.57 10.95 7.37
CA MET A 80 2.84 11.32 5.97
C MET A 80 3.87 12.45 5.84
N ALA A 81 3.95 13.33 6.85
CA ALA A 81 4.96 14.38 6.92
C ALA A 81 6.40 13.86 6.98
N ASN A 82 6.60 12.60 7.37
CA ASN A 82 7.91 11.95 7.44
C ASN A 82 8.22 11.10 6.21
N VAL A 83 7.27 10.96 5.28
CA VAL A 83 7.50 10.24 4.02
C VAL A 83 8.13 11.20 3.02
N THR A 84 9.19 10.74 2.37
CA THR A 84 9.88 11.47 1.32
C THR A 84 9.57 10.84 -0.03
N VAL A 85 9.48 11.65 -1.08
CA VAL A 85 9.38 11.19 -2.48
C VAL A 85 10.68 11.51 -3.21
N ARG A 86 11.23 10.53 -3.92
CA ARG A 86 12.38 10.70 -4.81
C ARG A 86 11.94 10.55 -6.25
N ALA A 87 12.07 11.63 -7.02
CA ALA A 87 11.75 11.69 -8.44
C ALA A 87 12.75 12.59 -9.14
N ASN A 88 13.07 12.31 -10.40
CA ASN A 88 13.92 13.18 -11.23
C ASN A 88 15.25 13.62 -10.55
N HIS A 89 15.90 12.69 -9.84
CA HIS A 89 17.14 12.91 -9.07
C HIS A 89 17.04 13.93 -7.92
N LYS A 90 15.84 14.33 -7.52
CA LYS A 90 15.55 15.22 -6.40
C LYS A 90 14.85 14.47 -5.26
N ARG A 91 14.90 15.08 -4.07
CA ARG A 91 14.26 14.61 -2.84
C ARG A 91 13.21 15.65 -2.44
N TYR A 92 11.98 15.22 -2.25
CA TYR A 92 10.83 16.04 -1.89
C TYR A 92 10.22 15.50 -0.61
N THR A 93 9.71 16.38 0.26
CA THR A 93 8.69 15.92 1.21
C THR A 93 7.46 15.41 0.45
N TYR A 94 6.65 14.55 1.07
CA TYR A 94 5.40 14.10 0.44
C TYR A 94 4.53 15.26 -0.05
N PHE A 95 4.41 16.32 0.76
CA PHE A 95 3.57 17.46 0.42
C PHE A 95 4.12 18.31 -0.74
N GLU A 96 5.44 18.50 -0.82
CA GLU A 96 6.07 19.16 -1.98
C GLU A 96 5.86 18.34 -3.25
N ALA A 97 5.97 17.00 -3.18
CA ALA A 97 5.74 16.13 -4.33
C ALA A 97 4.27 16.17 -4.82
N VAL A 98 3.32 16.38 -3.91
CA VAL A 98 1.91 16.63 -4.25
C VAL A 98 1.74 17.98 -4.96
N GLU A 99 2.41 19.03 -4.47
CA GLU A 99 2.36 20.37 -5.10
C GLU A 99 2.99 20.38 -6.50
N GLU A 100 4.05 19.60 -6.70
CA GLU A 100 4.71 19.41 -8.00
C GLU A 100 3.95 18.43 -8.92
N GLY A 101 2.88 17.81 -8.43
CA GLY A 101 2.05 16.88 -9.21
C GLY A 101 2.72 15.53 -9.50
N ILE A 102 3.75 15.14 -8.75
CA ILE A 102 4.47 13.87 -8.90
C ILE A 102 3.64 12.72 -8.33
N VAL A 103 2.97 12.96 -7.21
CA VAL A 103 2.06 12.00 -6.55
C VAL A 103 0.74 12.67 -6.19
N SER A 104 -0.32 11.88 -6.09
CA SER A 104 -1.65 12.38 -5.71
C SER A 104 -1.70 12.83 -4.24
N ALA A 105 -2.49 13.89 -3.99
CA ALA A 105 -2.81 14.33 -2.63
C ALA A 105 -3.64 13.28 -1.85
N PHE A 106 -4.26 12.34 -2.54
CA PHE A 106 -5.17 11.35 -1.96
C PHE A 106 -4.48 10.01 -1.78
N LEU A 107 -4.47 9.54 -0.54
CA LEU A 107 -4.11 8.18 -0.18
C LEU A 107 -5.36 7.42 0.19
N TRP A 108 -5.63 6.28 -0.42
CA TRP A 108 -6.84 5.50 -0.17
C TRP A 108 -6.53 4.28 0.67
N THR A 109 -7.39 3.94 1.62
CA THR A 109 -7.31 2.69 2.36
C THR A 109 -8.69 2.06 2.45
N TYR A 110 -8.73 0.75 2.59
CA TYR A 110 -9.98 0.02 2.68
C TYR A 110 -10.45 -0.04 4.15
N ARG A 111 -11.65 0.47 4.45
CA ARG A 111 -12.28 0.43 5.78
C ARG A 111 -13.76 0.12 5.62
N ASP A 112 -14.27 -0.77 6.47
CA ASP A 112 -15.71 -1.06 6.59
C ASP A 112 -16.43 -1.40 5.27
N GLY A 113 -15.72 -2.01 4.32
CA GLY A 113 -16.29 -2.42 3.03
C GLY A 113 -16.11 -1.41 1.90
N ASP A 114 -15.48 -0.25 2.17
CA ASP A 114 -15.33 0.83 1.20
C ASP A 114 -13.89 1.38 1.16
N TRP A 115 -13.51 1.93 0.01
CA TRP A 115 -12.29 2.73 -0.12
C TRP A 115 -12.55 4.13 0.38
N VAL A 116 -11.79 4.52 1.40
CA VAL A 116 -11.84 5.88 1.98
C VAL A 116 -10.47 6.52 1.84
N HIS A 117 -10.45 7.83 1.56
CA HIS A 117 -9.19 8.56 1.57
C HIS A 117 -8.75 8.85 3.01
N LEU A 118 -7.44 8.89 3.24
CA LEU A 118 -6.85 9.35 4.49
C LEU A 118 -7.00 10.86 4.60
N ASP A 119 -7.24 11.33 5.81
CA ASP A 119 -7.08 12.74 6.14
C ASP A 119 -5.59 13.12 6.19
N LYS A 120 -5.29 14.40 5.96
CA LYS A 120 -3.89 14.91 5.95
C LYS A 120 -3.10 14.64 7.23
N ASN A 121 -3.80 14.48 8.36
CA ASN A 121 -3.20 14.23 9.67
C ASN A 121 -3.14 12.74 10.02
N GLU A 122 -3.72 11.87 9.19
CA GLU A 122 -3.63 10.43 9.40
C GLU A 122 -2.25 9.90 9.02
N SER A 123 -1.84 8.85 9.72
CA SER A 123 -0.56 8.19 9.52
C SER A 123 -0.74 6.86 8.80
N MET A 124 0.28 6.45 8.07
CA MET A 124 0.36 5.10 7.53
C MET A 124 0.70 4.13 8.67
N MET A 125 -0.03 3.03 8.75
CA MET A 125 0.12 2.01 9.79
C MET A 125 0.73 0.74 9.21
N PRO A 126 1.64 0.08 9.93
CA PRO A 126 2.10 -1.27 9.60
C PRO A 126 0.93 -2.23 9.40
N GLY A 127 1.05 -3.13 8.41
CA GLY A 127 0.03 -4.13 8.11
C GLY A 127 -1.23 -3.60 7.39
N LYS A 128 -1.29 -2.29 7.10
CA LYS A 128 -2.30 -1.72 6.20
C LYS A 128 -1.72 -1.44 4.83
N ALA A 129 -2.58 -1.54 3.82
CA ALA A 129 -2.27 -1.17 2.46
C ALA A 129 -2.97 0.15 2.11
N TYR A 130 -2.32 0.91 1.23
CA TYR A 130 -2.70 2.24 0.80
C TYR A 130 -2.59 2.33 -0.71
N MET A 131 -3.64 2.78 -1.37
CA MET A 131 -3.59 3.10 -2.80
C MET A 131 -3.09 4.53 -2.98
N MET A 132 -2.11 4.68 -3.85
CA MET A 132 -1.53 5.97 -4.24
C MET A 132 -1.40 6.03 -5.75
N GLU A 133 -1.71 7.18 -6.34
CA GLU A 133 -1.42 7.45 -7.75
C GLU A 133 -0.13 8.25 -7.87
N ALA A 134 0.75 7.84 -8.78
CA ALA A 134 1.93 8.59 -9.18
C ALA A 134 1.78 9.02 -10.65
N ALA A 135 2.11 10.28 -10.95
CA ALA A 135 2.07 10.80 -12.32
C ALA A 135 3.28 10.40 -13.16
N GLU A 136 4.35 9.94 -12.51
CA GLU A 136 5.58 9.46 -13.12
C GLU A 136 6.26 8.43 -12.22
N GLU A 137 7.25 7.71 -12.74
CA GLU A 137 8.07 6.79 -11.94
C GLU A 137 8.80 7.55 -10.82
N CYS A 138 8.58 7.12 -9.58
CA CYS A 138 9.21 7.73 -8.41
C CYS A 138 9.40 6.70 -7.29
N LYS A 139 9.98 7.12 -6.16
CA LYS A 139 10.18 6.24 -5.00
C LYS A 139 9.69 6.90 -3.73
N LEU A 140 8.93 6.18 -2.92
CA LEU A 140 8.68 6.55 -1.52
C LEU A 140 9.87 6.10 -0.68
N GLU A 141 10.38 7.00 0.14
CA GLU A 141 11.49 6.75 1.05
C GLU A 141 11.00 6.87 2.50
N PHE A 142 11.28 5.81 3.27
CA PHE A 142 10.97 5.68 4.69
C PHE A 142 12.27 5.66 5.49
N ASP A 143 12.42 6.61 6.43
CA ASP A 143 13.60 6.81 7.28
C ASP A 143 13.41 6.25 8.71
#